data_AF-A0AAV7TTX7-F1
#
_entry.id   AF-A0AAV7TTX7-F1
#
_cell.length_a   1.000
_cell.length_b   1.000
_cell.length_c   1.000
_cell.angle_alpha   90.00
_cell.angle_beta   90.00
_cell.angle_gamma   90.00
#
_symmetry.space_group_name_H-M   'P 1'
#
loop_
_entity.id
_entity.type
_entity.pdbx_description
1 polymer ?
#
loop_
_entity_poly.entity_id
_entity_poly.type
_entity_poly.pdbx_seq_one_letter_code
_entity_poly.pdbx_strand_id
1 'polypeptide(L)'
;MASPKTPSTSTVPPTDPRPVDATECILQEITAVGRRLEAMDLKITDLSTASTSIRADIASFQDKVTDLDLRLTSVKHHLATLSERDSELQFLRAKITDLADSSQRDNVRFFGFPEHKECSDVRAFPRDLLPALTGLAFSPPLEFQRAHRISPLHRANMGKPHPIIACFL
;
A
#
# COMPACT_ATOMS: atom_id res chain seq x y z
N MET A 1 -106.46 15.75 -79.22
CA MET A 1 -105.56 16.84 -78.79
C MET A 1 -104.72 16.31 -77.63
N ALA A 2 -103.40 16.42 -77.74
CA ALA A 2 -102.42 15.76 -76.88
C ALA A 2 -102.13 16.53 -75.58
N SER A 3 -101.79 15.82 -74.51
CA SER A 3 -101.24 16.30 -73.23
C SER A 3 -100.42 15.16 -72.60
N PRO A 4 -99.52 15.40 -71.63
CA PRO A 4 -98.12 15.78 -71.84
C PRO A 4 -97.12 14.69 -71.41
N LYS A 5 -95.90 14.70 -71.98
CA LYS A 5 -94.76 13.85 -71.60
C LYS A 5 -94.10 14.34 -70.31
N THR A 6 -93.93 13.46 -69.33
CA THR A 6 -93.05 13.65 -68.15
C THR A 6 -91.61 13.20 -68.44
N PRO A 7 -90.58 13.81 -67.82
CA PRO A 7 -89.19 13.53 -68.14
C PRO A 7 -88.61 12.36 -67.34
N SER A 8 -87.63 11.72 -67.98
CA SER A 8 -86.76 10.63 -67.56
C SER A 8 -86.03 10.89 -66.23
N THR A 9 -86.13 9.94 -65.30
CA THR A 9 -85.17 9.79 -64.18
C THR A 9 -84.26 8.61 -64.54
N SER A 10 -83.06 8.92 -65.03
CA SER A 10 -81.98 7.95 -65.24
C SER A 10 -81.28 7.76 -63.89
N THR A 11 -81.62 6.67 -63.21
CA THR A 11 -80.91 6.21 -62.03
C THR A 11 -79.68 5.45 -62.52
N VAL A 12 -78.51 6.10 -62.45
CA VAL A 12 -77.20 5.48 -62.61
C VAL A 12 -77.01 4.48 -61.44
N PRO A 13 -76.52 3.24 -61.69
CA PRO A 13 -76.34 2.25 -60.64
C PRO A 13 -75.18 2.63 -59.69
N PRO A 14 -75.13 2.07 -58.47
CA PRO A 14 -74.05 2.36 -57.52
C PRO A 14 -72.73 1.88 -58.11
N THR A 15 -71.75 2.78 -58.15
CA THR A 15 -70.38 2.44 -58.56
C THR A 15 -69.75 1.64 -57.43
N ASP A 16 -69.42 0.38 -57.69
CA ASP A 16 -68.63 -0.47 -56.79
C ASP A 16 -67.35 0.26 -56.33
N PRO A 17 -66.91 0.10 -55.07
CA PRO A 17 -65.63 0.62 -54.62
C PRO A 17 -64.53 -0.01 -55.47
N ARG A 18 -63.85 0.83 -56.25
CA ARG A 18 -62.84 0.41 -57.21
C ARG A 18 -61.64 -0.22 -56.47
N PRO A 19 -60.98 -1.24 -57.04
CA PRO A 19 -59.81 -1.92 -56.45
C PRO A 19 -58.56 -1.04 -56.24
N VAL A 20 -58.60 0.23 -56.64
CA VAL A 20 -57.50 1.20 -56.53
C VAL A 20 -57.22 1.66 -55.08
N ASP A 21 -58.25 1.79 -54.23
CA ASP A 21 -58.07 2.23 -52.84
C ASP A 21 -57.32 1.20 -51.97
N ALA A 22 -57.56 -0.09 -52.22
CA ALA A 22 -56.88 -1.18 -51.51
C ALA A 22 -55.40 -1.25 -51.90
N THR A 23 -55.07 -1.05 -53.18
CA THR A 23 -53.68 -1.02 -53.64
C THR A 23 -52.89 0.17 -53.12
N GLU A 24 -53.52 1.34 -52.98
CA GLU A 24 -52.87 2.53 -52.43
C GLU A 24 -52.61 2.40 -50.92
N CYS A 25 -53.54 1.78 -50.19
CA CYS A 25 -53.36 1.45 -48.77
C CYS A 25 -52.20 0.46 -48.54
N ILE A 26 -52.09 -0.58 -49.37
CA ILE A 26 -50.98 -1.55 -49.31
C ILE A 26 -49.63 -0.87 -49.61
N LEU A 27 -49.57 0.04 -50.58
CA LEU A 27 -48.36 0.82 -50.88
C LEU A 27 -47.94 1.71 -49.69
N GLN A 28 -48.89 2.32 -48.98
CA GLN A 28 -48.61 3.07 -47.75
C GLN A 28 -48.04 2.18 -46.64
N GLU A 29 -48.56 0.97 -46.45
CA GLU A 29 -47.99 0.05 -45.47
C GLU A 29 -46.59 -0.42 -45.85
N ILE A 30 -46.35 -0.75 -47.12
CA ILE A 30 -45.03 -1.14 -47.62
C ILE A 30 -44.01 -0.02 -47.40
N THR A 31 -44.38 1.23 -47.70
CA THR A 31 -43.49 2.39 -47.47
C THR A 31 -43.27 2.66 -45.98
N ALA A 32 -44.27 2.44 -45.12
CA ALA A 32 -44.11 2.54 -43.67
C ALA A 32 -43.19 1.43 -43.12
N VAL A 33 -43.30 0.21 -43.62
CA VAL A 33 -42.41 -0.91 -43.29
C VAL A 33 -40.98 -0.62 -43.78
N GLY A 34 -40.82 -0.09 -44.99
CA GLY A 34 -39.53 0.34 -45.53
C GLY A 34 -38.83 1.35 -44.63
N ARG A 35 -39.53 2.41 -44.19
CA ARG A 35 -38.97 3.39 -43.24
C ARG A 35 -38.59 2.79 -41.89
N ARG A 36 -39.35 1.81 -41.41
CA ARG A 36 -39.04 1.10 -40.15
C ARG A 36 -37.79 0.22 -40.30
N LEU A 37 -37.61 -0.42 -41.45
CA LEU A 37 -36.40 -1.18 -41.79
C LEU A 37 -35.17 -0.27 -41.82
N GLU A 38 -35.24 0.86 -42.52
CA GLU A 38 -34.15 1.85 -42.55
C GLU A 38 -33.78 2.34 -41.15
N ALA A 39 -34.77 2.63 -40.30
CA ALA A 39 -34.55 3.04 -38.92
C ALA A 39 -33.95 1.92 -38.06
N MET A 40 -34.28 0.66 -38.34
CA MET A 40 -33.64 -0.49 -37.68
C MET A 40 -32.20 -0.67 -38.14
N ASP A 41 -31.91 -0.51 -39.42
CA ASP A 41 -30.55 -0.61 -39.96
C ASP A 41 -29.63 0.42 -39.31
N LEU A 42 -30.09 1.67 -39.16
CA LEU A 42 -29.35 2.71 -38.44
C LEU A 42 -29.06 2.32 -36.98
N LYS A 43 -30.03 1.78 -36.27
CA LYS A 43 -29.82 1.30 -34.88
C LYS A 43 -28.85 0.13 -34.81
N ILE A 44 -28.89 -0.78 -35.79
CA ILE A 44 -27.96 -1.91 -35.87
C ILE A 44 -26.55 -1.40 -36.13
N THR A 45 -26.37 -0.40 -37.00
CA THR A 45 -25.08 0.23 -37.23
C THR A 45 -24.56 0.92 -35.97
N ASP A 46 -25.41 1.67 -35.26
CA ASP A 46 -25.03 2.33 -34.00
C ASP A 46 -24.61 1.31 -32.95
N LEU A 47 -25.38 0.24 -32.75
CA LEU A 47 -25.03 -0.86 -31.85
C LEU A 47 -23.72 -1.55 -32.25
N SER A 48 -23.48 -1.73 -33.55
CA SER A 48 -22.23 -2.28 -34.05
C SER A 48 -21.04 -1.40 -33.68
N THR A 49 -21.15 -0.08 -33.86
CA THR A 49 -20.10 0.87 -33.45
C THR A 49 -19.88 0.93 -31.94
N ALA A 50 -20.95 0.87 -31.15
CA ALA A 50 -20.83 0.79 -29.70
C ALA A 50 -20.13 -0.51 -29.27
N SER A 51 -20.46 -1.63 -29.91
CA SER A 51 -19.85 -2.94 -29.65
C SER A 51 -18.35 -2.97 -29.99
N THR A 52 -17.93 -2.33 -31.08
CA THR A 52 -16.50 -2.23 -31.42
C THR A 52 -15.75 -1.33 -30.44
N SER A 53 -16.36 -0.23 -29.98
CA SER A 53 -15.79 0.64 -28.94
C SER A 53 -15.57 -0.12 -27.63
N ILE A 54 -16.60 -0.83 -27.15
CA ILE A 54 -16.51 -1.63 -25.92
C ILE A 54 -15.41 -2.68 -26.04
N ARG A 55 -15.26 -3.32 -27.21
CA ARG A 55 -14.20 -4.30 -27.44
C ARG A 55 -12.81 -3.67 -27.34
N ALA A 56 -12.63 -2.46 -27.86
CA ALA A 56 -11.37 -1.73 -27.73
C ALA A 56 -11.07 -1.36 -26.27
N ASP A 57 -12.07 -0.92 -25.52
CA ASP A 57 -11.91 -0.62 -24.09
C ASP A 57 -11.56 -1.87 -23.27
N ILE A 58 -12.20 -3.01 -23.56
CA ILE A 58 -11.87 -4.30 -22.93
C ILE A 58 -10.41 -4.69 -23.21
N ALA A 59 -9.94 -4.55 -24.45
CA ALA A 59 -8.54 -4.83 -24.78
C ALA A 59 -7.59 -3.92 -23.99
N SER A 60 -7.90 -2.61 -23.91
CA SER A 60 -7.11 -1.67 -23.10
C SER A 60 -7.10 -2.02 -21.61
N PHE A 61 -8.22 -2.50 -21.06
CA PHE A 61 -8.27 -2.93 -19.67
C PHE A 61 -7.49 -4.22 -19.44
N GLN A 62 -7.50 -5.16 -20.38
CA GLN A 62 -6.66 -6.36 -20.31
C GLN A 62 -5.17 -5.99 -20.25
N ASP A 63 -4.73 -5.06 -21.10
CA ASP A 63 -3.34 -4.56 -21.07
C ASP A 63 -2.99 -3.91 -19.72
N LYS A 64 -3.90 -3.09 -19.16
CA LYS A 64 -3.69 -2.48 -17.84
C LYS A 64 -3.64 -3.50 -16.71
N VAL A 65 -4.49 -4.54 -16.77
CA VAL A 65 -4.49 -5.61 -15.77
C VAL A 65 -3.16 -6.38 -15.81
N THR A 66 -2.66 -6.69 -17.00
CA THR A 66 -1.36 -7.38 -17.13
C THR A 66 -0.19 -6.52 -16.64
N ASP A 67 -0.17 -5.20 -16.91
CA ASP A 67 0.82 -4.28 -16.32
C ASP A 67 0.75 -4.26 -14.79
N LEU A 68 -0.47 -4.19 -14.24
CA LEU A 68 -0.68 -4.19 -12.79
C LEU A 68 -0.21 -5.50 -12.15
N ASP A 69 -0.44 -6.64 -12.79
CA ASP A 69 0.06 -7.94 -12.31
C ASP A 69 1.59 -8.00 -12.32
N LEU A 70 2.24 -7.49 -13.36
CA LEU A 70 3.71 -7.39 -13.41
C LEU A 70 4.26 -6.47 -12.31
N ARG A 71 3.61 -5.33 -12.06
CA ARG A 71 4.00 -4.42 -10.98
C ARG A 71 3.76 -5.05 -9.61
N LEU A 72 2.66 -5.76 -9.43
CA LEU A 72 2.33 -6.45 -8.18
C LEU A 72 3.34 -7.56 -7.88
N THR A 73 3.74 -8.36 -8.87
CA THR A 73 4.78 -9.38 -8.69
C THR A 73 6.13 -8.77 -8.33
N SER A 74 6.51 -7.65 -8.95
CA SER A 74 7.72 -6.89 -8.59
C SER A 74 7.68 -6.37 -7.16
N VAL A 75 6.56 -5.78 -6.73
CA VAL A 75 6.38 -5.29 -5.35
C VAL A 75 6.45 -6.44 -4.34
N LYS A 76 5.81 -7.58 -4.63
CA LYS A 76 5.89 -8.78 -3.78
C LYS A 76 7.34 -9.26 -3.62
N HIS A 77 8.12 -9.24 -4.70
CA HIS A 77 9.54 -9.61 -4.64
C HIS A 77 10.33 -8.66 -3.74
N HIS A 78 10.17 -7.34 -3.92
CA HIS A 78 10.84 -6.34 -3.08
C HIS A 78 10.47 -6.49 -1.60
N LEU A 79 9.21 -6.78 -1.30
CA LEU A 79 8.74 -6.98 0.08
C LEU A 79 9.37 -8.23 0.70
N ALA A 80 9.54 -9.31 -0.06
CA ALA A 80 10.25 -10.50 0.42
C ALA A 80 11.72 -10.19 0.74
N THR A 81 12.42 -9.46 -0.13
CA THR A 81 13.81 -9.04 0.11
C THR A 81 13.94 -8.10 1.31
N LEU A 82 13.00 -7.18 1.51
CA LEU A 82 12.98 -6.30 2.68
C LEU A 82 12.80 -7.10 3.97
N SER A 83 11.89 -8.08 3.97
CA SER A 83 11.67 -8.97 5.12
C SER A 83 12.93 -9.77 5.50
N GLU A 84 13.67 -10.27 4.51
CA GLU A 84 14.95 -10.94 4.72
C GLU A 84 15.97 -10.01 5.37
N ARG A 85 16.10 -8.79 4.85
CA ARG A 85 17.01 -7.77 5.42
C ARG A 85 16.61 -7.36 6.83
N ASP A 86 15.33 -7.23 7.13
CA ASP A 86 14.86 -6.91 8.49
C ASP A 86 15.24 -8.03 9.46
N SER A 87 15.14 -9.29 9.03
CA SER A 87 15.57 -10.44 9.83
C SER A 87 17.08 -10.43 10.07
N GLU A 88 17.88 -10.12 9.05
CA GLU A 88 19.33 -9.97 9.17
C GLU A 88 19.70 -8.82 10.13
N LEU A 89 19.03 -7.68 10.02
CA LEU A 89 19.24 -6.54 10.93
C LEU A 89 18.90 -6.88 12.38
N GLN A 90 17.82 -7.64 12.61
CA GLN A 90 17.49 -8.11 13.96
C GLN A 90 18.57 -9.04 14.51
N PHE A 91 19.06 -9.99 13.69
CA PHE A 91 20.15 -10.87 14.08
C PHE A 91 21.43 -10.10 14.41
N LEU A 92 21.82 -9.15 13.56
CA LEU A 92 23.01 -8.31 13.79
C LEU A 92 22.87 -7.46 15.05
N ARG A 93 21.68 -6.89 15.30
CA ARG A 93 21.41 -6.16 16.55
C ARG A 93 21.54 -7.05 17.77
N ALA A 94 20.96 -8.25 17.74
CA ALA A 94 21.08 -9.21 18.84
C ALA A 94 22.55 -9.58 19.10
N LYS A 95 23.33 -9.79 18.04
CA LYS A 95 24.78 -10.07 18.14
C LYS A 95 25.57 -8.89 18.72
N ILE A 96 25.24 -7.66 18.32
CA ILE A 96 25.87 -6.46 18.89
C ILE A 96 25.54 -6.34 20.38
N THR A 97 24.30 -6.59 20.78
CA THR A 97 23.91 -6.59 22.19
C THR A 97 24.69 -7.65 22.98
N ASP A 98 24.77 -8.89 22.48
CA ASP A 98 25.53 -9.96 23.14
C ASP A 98 27.04 -9.64 23.24
N LEU A 99 27.63 -9.05 22.20
CA LEU A 99 29.02 -8.58 22.23
C LEU A 99 29.21 -7.41 23.21
N ALA A 100 28.26 -6.48 23.27
CA ALA A 100 28.32 -5.36 24.20
C ALA A 100 28.20 -5.83 25.65
N ASP A 101 27.27 -6.76 25.91
CA ASP A 101 27.08 -7.36 27.22
C ASP A 101 28.33 -8.13 27.62
N SER A 102 28.81 -9.05 26.78
CA SER A 102 30.03 -9.82 27.07
C SER A 102 31.26 -8.95 27.28
N SER A 103 31.46 -7.90 26.49
CA SER A 103 32.56 -6.94 26.69
C SER A 103 32.40 -6.07 27.95
N GLN A 104 31.20 -5.94 28.50
CA GLN A 104 30.92 -5.13 29.69
C GLN A 104 30.66 -5.96 30.95
N ARG A 105 30.56 -7.29 30.86
CA ARG A 105 30.32 -8.21 32.00
C ARG A 105 31.27 -7.95 33.15
N ASP A 106 32.54 -7.71 32.84
CA ASP A 106 33.58 -7.53 33.86
C ASP A 106 33.72 -6.05 34.29
N ASN A 107 32.98 -5.13 33.66
CA ASN A 107 33.03 -3.71 33.95
C ASN A 107 31.98 -3.32 35.01
N VAL A 108 32.43 -2.95 36.20
CA VAL A 108 31.57 -2.36 37.23
C VAL A 108 31.75 -0.85 37.27
N ARG A 109 30.62 -0.13 37.40
CA ARG A 109 30.59 1.33 37.55
C ARG A 109 30.34 1.71 38.99
N PHE A 110 31.28 2.45 39.57
CA PHE A 110 31.14 3.07 40.88
C PHE A 110 30.70 4.52 40.74
N PHE A 111 29.66 4.91 41.48
CA PHE A 111 29.11 6.26 41.50
C PHE A 111 29.29 6.90 42.87
N GLY A 112 29.41 8.23 42.90
CA GLY A 112 29.43 9.00 44.15
C GLY A 112 30.80 9.09 44.85
N PHE A 113 31.86 8.51 44.28
CA PHE A 113 33.20 8.63 44.85
C PHE A 113 33.78 10.04 44.65
N PRO A 114 34.13 10.77 45.74
CA PRO A 114 34.65 12.12 45.65
C PRO A 114 35.89 12.20 44.77
N GLU A 115 36.01 13.27 44.00
CA GLU A 115 37.13 13.45 43.07
C GLU A 115 38.46 13.59 43.83
N HIS A 116 39.53 13.06 43.23
CA HIS A 116 40.91 13.14 43.74
C HIS A 116 41.18 12.39 45.05
N LYS A 117 40.22 11.63 45.59
CA LYS A 117 40.44 10.73 46.73
C LYS A 117 41.15 9.43 46.36
N GLU A 118 41.26 9.11 45.07
CA GLU A 118 41.94 7.90 44.59
C GLU A 118 43.46 8.00 44.54
N CYS A 119 44.03 9.17 44.85
CA CYS A 119 45.46 9.45 44.71
C CYS A 119 45.97 9.08 43.29
N SER A 120 47.24 8.69 43.15
CA SER A 120 47.86 8.39 41.84
C SER A 120 47.37 7.08 41.21
N ASP A 121 46.74 6.17 41.98
CA ASP A 121 46.32 4.86 41.49
C ASP A 121 44.84 4.58 41.76
N VAL A 122 44.04 4.69 40.70
CA VAL A 122 42.60 4.45 40.73
C VAL A 122 42.26 2.97 40.95
N ARG A 123 43.21 2.02 40.80
CA ARG A 123 42.98 0.59 41.06
C ARG A 123 43.08 0.24 42.54
N ALA A 124 44.01 0.88 43.26
CA ALA A 124 44.22 0.66 44.67
C ALA A 124 43.01 1.14 45.50
N PHE A 125 42.40 2.25 45.08
CA PHE A 125 41.28 2.83 45.82
C PHE A 125 40.07 1.88 46.00
N PRO A 126 39.48 1.25 44.95
CA PRO A 126 38.43 0.26 45.13
C PRO A 126 38.92 -1.02 45.84
N ARG A 127 40.19 -1.41 45.66
CA ARG A 127 40.77 -2.61 46.28
C ARG A 127 40.76 -2.51 47.80
N ASP A 128 41.05 -1.34 48.34
CA ASP A 128 41.12 -1.11 49.78
C ASP A 128 39.76 -0.71 50.36
N LEU A 129 38.97 0.04 49.60
CA LEU A 129 37.67 0.55 50.06
C LEU A 129 36.58 -0.54 50.10
N LEU A 130 36.53 -1.45 49.12
CA LEU A 130 35.48 -2.47 49.06
C LEU A 130 35.50 -3.43 50.27
N PRO A 131 36.64 -4.01 50.68
CA PRO A 131 36.71 -4.81 51.90
C PRO A 131 36.30 -4.01 53.14
N ALA A 132 36.73 -2.74 53.25
CA ALA A 132 36.42 -1.88 54.38
C ALA A 132 34.92 -1.55 54.47
N LEU A 133 34.23 -1.36 53.34
CA LEU A 133 32.80 -1.06 53.31
C LEU A 133 31.92 -2.31 53.49
N THR A 134 32.34 -3.44 52.94
CA THR A 134 31.51 -4.67 52.91
C THR A 134 31.79 -5.60 54.09
N GLY A 135 32.93 -5.45 54.76
CA GLY A 135 33.40 -6.39 55.78
C GLY A 135 33.74 -7.79 55.23
N LEU A 136 33.82 -7.93 53.91
CA LEU A 136 34.14 -9.18 53.24
C LEU A 136 35.65 -9.31 53.04
N ALA A 137 36.18 -10.49 53.38
CA ALA A 137 37.53 -10.87 53.02
C ALA A 137 37.50 -11.52 51.64
N PHE A 138 38.06 -10.83 50.63
CA PHE A 138 38.21 -11.39 49.29
C PHE A 138 39.50 -12.23 49.23
N SER A 139 39.36 -13.51 48.88
CA SER A 139 40.48 -14.44 48.67
C SER A 139 40.28 -15.18 47.34
N PRO A 140 41.08 -14.88 46.29
CA PRO A 140 42.20 -13.94 46.24
C PRO A 140 41.77 -12.46 46.36
N PRO A 141 42.71 -11.54 46.64
CA PRO A 141 42.42 -10.10 46.69
C PRO A 141 41.89 -9.60 45.35
N LEU A 142 41.11 -8.51 45.38
CA LEU A 142 40.47 -7.95 44.18
C LEU A 142 41.52 -7.49 43.16
N GLU A 143 41.54 -8.14 42.00
CA GLU A 143 42.40 -7.78 40.87
C GLU A 143 41.61 -7.03 39.80
N PHE A 144 42.22 -5.97 39.27
CA PHE A 144 41.60 -5.12 38.26
C PHE A 144 42.50 -5.08 37.03
N GLN A 145 41.95 -5.45 35.87
CA GLN A 145 42.64 -5.30 34.59
C GLN A 145 42.86 -3.82 34.27
N ARG A 146 41.84 -2.98 34.56
CA ARG A 146 41.83 -1.54 34.33
C ARG A 146 40.85 -0.85 35.27
N ALA A 147 41.22 0.30 35.81
CA ALA A 147 40.30 1.19 36.51
C ALA A 147 40.58 2.65 36.09
N HIS A 148 39.53 3.41 35.76
CA HIS A 148 39.65 4.81 35.39
C HIS A 148 38.33 5.56 35.56
N ARG A 149 38.41 6.88 35.78
CA ARG A 149 37.24 7.76 35.76
C ARG A 149 36.77 8.01 34.33
N ILE A 150 35.46 7.94 34.10
CA ILE A 150 34.87 8.31 32.82
C ILE A 150 34.68 9.82 32.77
N SER A 151 35.23 10.47 31.74
CA SER A 151 34.95 11.88 31.47
C SER A 151 33.46 12.10 31.15
N PRO A 152 32.88 13.26 31.48
CA PRO A 152 31.47 13.50 31.27
C PRO A 152 31.23 13.73 29.78
N LEU A 153 30.42 12.86 29.16
CA LEU A 153 29.97 13.06 27.78
C LEU A 153 28.92 14.20 27.66
N HIS A 154 28.41 14.72 28.78
CA HIS A 154 27.26 15.63 28.80
C HIS A 154 27.44 16.77 29.81
N ARG A 155 27.22 18.02 29.35
CA ARG A 155 27.39 19.25 30.16
C ARG A 155 26.49 19.32 31.41
N ALA A 156 25.43 18.51 31.46
CA ALA A 156 24.54 18.44 32.63
C ALA A 156 25.21 17.82 33.89
N ASN A 157 26.37 17.18 33.75
CA ASN A 157 27.10 16.53 34.85
C ASN A 157 28.28 17.36 35.39
N MET A 158 28.39 18.65 35.06
CA MET A 158 29.50 19.55 35.42
C MET A 158 29.55 19.96 36.91
N GLY A 159 29.18 19.06 37.81
CA GLY A 159 29.21 19.25 39.27
C GLY A 159 28.97 17.97 40.08
N LYS A 160 28.88 16.80 39.42
CA LYS A 160 28.77 15.50 40.07
C LYS A 160 30.10 14.75 39.92
N PRO A 161 30.55 14.00 40.95
CA PRO A 161 31.76 13.21 40.83
C PRO A 161 31.67 12.20 39.69
N HIS A 162 32.71 12.13 38.86
CA HIS A 162 32.76 11.24 37.71
C HIS A 162 32.73 9.76 38.11
N PRO A 163 31.93 8.91 37.43
CA PRO A 163 31.92 7.49 37.73
C PRO A 163 33.28 6.84 37.45
N ILE A 164 33.68 5.87 38.26
CA ILE A 164 34.82 4.99 37.98
C ILE A 164 34.30 3.75 37.27
N ILE A 165 34.90 3.37 36.13
CA ILE A 165 34.76 2.02 35.58
C ILE A 165 35.97 1.20 36.05
N ALA A 166 35.71 0.07 36.69
CA ALA A 166 36.72 -0.94 36.97
C ALA A 166 36.37 -2.24 36.24
N CYS A 167 37.33 -2.75 35.49
CA CYS A 167 37.27 -4.04 34.82
C CYS A 167 37.96 -5.08 35.70
N PHE A 168 37.22 -6.08 36.14
CA PHE A 168 37.76 -7.20 36.93
C PHE A 168 38.54 -8.17 36.02
N LEU A 169 39.43 -8.94 36.64
CA LEU A 169 40.20 -10.02 36.02
C LEU A 169 39.53 -11.37 36.27
#